data_AF-A0ABD1Q0J7-F1
#
_entry.id   AF-A0ABD1Q0J7-F1
#
_cell.length_a   1.000
_cell.length_b   1.000
_cell.length_c   1.000
_cell.angle_alpha   90.00
_cell.angle_beta   90.00
_cell.angle_gamma   90.00
#
_symmetry.space_group_name_H-M   'P 1'
#
loop_
_entity.id
_entity.type
_entity.pdbx_description
1 polymer ?
#
loop_
_entity_poly.entity_id
_entity_poly.type
_entity_poly.pdbx_seq_one_letter_code
_entity_poly.pdbx_strand_id
1 'polypeptide(L)'
;MFPKESHSEYEGIEEAHYVYRVRDRVRKEVLVPLHKALELPEVFMSANEWNVLPYNRVASVAMKNYKELFLTHDSESMSGIPMEVSVALGVLVSELSEDPWKGKLITFSANPELQEVKGDTLKAKTEFVRNMDWGMNTNFQKAFDRILDVAVEGKLSEEQMIKRVFVFSDMEFDQASEKPWETDYQAVQRKFREKGYQNVPEIVFWNLRDSRATPVMANQSGVALVSGFSKNLLTMFLEGGGIVNPEEVMELAISGEEYKKLVVFD
;
A
#
# COMPACT_ATOMS: atom_id res chain seq x y z
N MET A 1 -25.83 36.04 -18.52
CA MET A 1 -26.00 34.60 -18.75
C MET A 1 -27.45 34.18 -18.77
N PHE A 2 -28.38 34.79 -18.03
CA PHE A 2 -29.83 34.59 -18.22
C PHE A 2 -30.59 35.90 -17.91
N PRO A 3 -30.72 36.83 -18.87
CA PRO A 3 -31.41 38.11 -18.64
C PRO A 3 -32.91 37.93 -18.37
N LYS A 4 -33.47 38.77 -17.50
CA LYS A 4 -34.88 38.69 -17.07
C LYS A 4 -35.83 38.85 -18.25
N GLU A 5 -35.47 39.71 -19.20
CA GLU A 5 -36.26 40.06 -20.38
C GLU A 5 -36.25 38.97 -21.46
N SER A 6 -35.32 38.02 -21.36
CA SER A 6 -35.13 36.98 -22.37
C SER A 6 -35.88 35.67 -22.06
N HIS A 7 -36.52 35.57 -20.89
CA HIS A 7 -37.25 34.38 -20.49
C HIS A 7 -38.56 34.74 -19.78
N SER A 8 -39.68 34.31 -20.37
CA SER A 8 -41.05 34.57 -19.86
C SER A 8 -41.30 34.00 -18.45
N GLU A 9 -40.55 32.98 -18.05
CA GLU A 9 -40.62 32.40 -16.69
C GLU A 9 -40.07 33.30 -15.58
N TYR A 10 -39.42 34.44 -15.92
CA TYR A 10 -38.91 35.41 -14.93
C TYR A 10 -39.79 36.66 -14.81
N GLU A 11 -40.86 36.74 -15.59
CA GLU A 11 -41.77 37.87 -15.60
C GLU A 11 -42.59 37.92 -14.30
N GLY A 12 -42.68 39.11 -13.67
CA GLY A 12 -43.42 39.29 -12.41
C GLY A 12 -42.76 38.70 -11.16
N ILE A 13 -41.60 38.04 -11.26
CA ILE A 13 -40.88 37.46 -10.12
C ILE A 13 -40.12 38.57 -9.35
N GLU A 14 -40.24 38.54 -8.02
CA GLU A 14 -39.45 39.37 -7.11
C GLU A 14 -37.94 39.12 -7.26
N GLU A 15 -37.14 40.16 -7.09
CA GLU A 15 -35.70 40.13 -7.37
C GLU A 15 -34.94 39.03 -6.61
N ALA A 16 -35.27 38.80 -5.34
CA ALA A 16 -34.68 37.72 -4.53
C ALA A 16 -34.96 36.31 -5.11
N HIS A 17 -36.18 36.09 -5.61
CA HIS A 17 -36.58 34.82 -6.22
C HIS A 17 -35.97 34.64 -7.62
N TYR A 18 -35.83 35.74 -8.37
CA TYR A 18 -35.14 35.74 -9.66
C TYR A 18 -33.67 35.34 -9.52
N VAL A 19 -32.95 35.91 -8.56
CA VAL A 19 -31.53 35.55 -8.30
C VAL A 19 -31.39 34.07 -7.95
N TYR A 20 -32.29 33.52 -7.13
CA TYR A 20 -32.28 32.09 -6.80
C TYR A 20 -32.49 31.21 -8.05
N ARG A 21 -33.46 31.55 -8.91
CA ARG A 21 -33.79 30.81 -10.13
C ARG A 21 -32.66 30.85 -11.14
N VAL A 22 -32.06 32.03 -11.37
CA VAL A 22 -30.90 32.17 -12.26
C VAL A 22 -29.72 31.37 -11.73
N ARG A 23 -29.46 31.38 -10.42
CA ARG A 23 -28.39 30.57 -9.81
C ARG A 23 -28.63 29.07 -9.99
N ASP A 24 -29.87 28.60 -9.82
CA ASP A 24 -30.24 27.20 -10.06
C ASP A 24 -30.05 26.81 -11.53
N ARG A 25 -30.45 27.69 -12.46
CA ARG A 25 -30.25 27.47 -13.90
C ARG A 25 -28.77 27.45 -14.29
N VAL A 26 -27.96 28.40 -13.84
CA VAL A 26 -26.49 28.40 -14.07
C VAL A 26 -25.88 27.10 -13.55
N ARG A 27 -26.27 26.66 -12.36
CA ARG A 27 -25.77 25.39 -11.80
C ARG A 27 -26.15 24.21 -12.68
N LYS A 28 -27.41 24.08 -13.10
CA LYS A 28 -27.90 22.90 -13.84
C LYS A 28 -27.48 22.88 -15.31
N GLU A 29 -27.56 24.02 -15.99
CA GLU A 29 -27.36 24.09 -17.45
C GLU A 29 -25.91 24.39 -17.85
N VAL A 30 -25.10 24.97 -16.95
CA VAL A 30 -23.72 25.36 -17.26
C VAL A 30 -22.73 24.58 -16.41
N LEU A 31 -22.81 24.69 -15.07
CA LEU A 31 -21.79 24.12 -14.18
C LEU A 31 -21.82 22.58 -14.18
N VAL A 32 -23.00 21.96 -14.13
CA VAL A 32 -23.10 20.48 -14.12
C VAL A 32 -22.51 19.84 -15.39
N PRO A 33 -22.87 20.25 -16.63
CA PRO A 33 -22.25 19.71 -17.83
C PRO A 33 -20.74 19.97 -17.90
N LEU A 34 -20.30 21.16 -17.48
CA LEU A 34 -18.89 21.51 -17.47
C LEU A 34 -18.08 20.65 -16.48
N HIS A 35 -18.57 20.49 -15.25
CA HIS A 35 -17.91 19.64 -14.24
C HIS A 35 -17.85 18.18 -14.69
N LYS A 36 -18.89 17.69 -15.39
CA LYS A 36 -18.91 16.34 -15.95
C LYS A 36 -17.89 16.19 -17.10
N ALA A 37 -17.80 17.17 -17.99
CA ALA A 37 -16.84 17.17 -19.09
C ALA A 37 -15.38 17.30 -18.61
N LEU A 38 -15.16 17.99 -17.49
CA LEU A 38 -13.86 18.14 -16.83
C LEU A 38 -13.53 17.00 -15.86
N GLU A 39 -14.45 16.04 -15.66
CA GLU A 39 -14.29 14.89 -14.75
C GLU A 39 -13.85 15.31 -13.33
N LEU A 40 -14.46 16.38 -12.79
CA LEU A 40 -14.11 16.86 -11.46
C LEU A 40 -14.45 15.83 -10.37
N PRO A 41 -13.63 15.69 -9.31
CA PRO A 41 -13.84 14.70 -8.26
C PRO A 41 -15.22 14.82 -7.61
N GLU A 42 -15.74 16.04 -7.44
CA GLU A 42 -17.05 16.30 -6.85
C GLU A 42 -18.20 15.63 -7.61
N VAL A 43 -18.06 15.41 -8.93
CA VAL A 43 -19.08 14.73 -9.75
C VAL A 43 -19.23 13.28 -9.30
N PHE A 44 -18.10 12.58 -9.14
CA PHE A 44 -18.08 11.18 -8.70
C PHE A 44 -18.43 11.05 -7.22
N MET A 45 -17.87 11.94 -6.38
CA MET A 45 -18.13 11.95 -4.94
C MET A 45 -19.63 12.17 -4.65
N SER A 46 -20.28 13.10 -5.36
CA SER A 46 -21.72 13.36 -5.19
C SER A 46 -22.62 12.25 -5.74
N ALA A 47 -22.14 11.49 -6.74
CA ALA A 47 -22.79 10.30 -7.25
C ALA A 47 -22.50 9.03 -6.40
N ASN A 48 -21.61 9.14 -5.41
CA ASN A 48 -21.06 8.02 -4.64
C ASN A 48 -20.36 6.95 -5.51
N GLU A 49 -19.79 7.37 -6.63
CA GLU A 49 -19.07 6.53 -7.61
C GLU A 49 -17.54 6.64 -7.41
N TRP A 50 -17.07 6.35 -6.20
CA TRP A 50 -15.66 6.52 -5.80
C TRP A 50 -14.68 5.64 -6.59
N ASN A 51 -15.12 4.45 -6.98
CA ASN A 51 -14.35 3.43 -7.70
C ASN A 51 -13.95 3.81 -9.14
N VAL A 52 -14.54 4.86 -9.70
CA VAL A 52 -14.24 5.35 -11.07
C VAL A 52 -13.61 6.75 -11.07
N LEU A 53 -13.29 7.28 -9.88
CA LEU A 53 -12.69 8.60 -9.74
C LEU A 53 -11.28 8.64 -10.34
N PRO A 54 -11.00 9.54 -11.30
CA PRO A 54 -9.69 9.62 -11.94
C PRO A 54 -8.69 10.39 -11.05
N TYR A 55 -8.06 9.70 -10.09
CA TYR A 55 -7.10 10.28 -9.13
C TYR A 55 -5.98 11.12 -9.78
N ASN A 56 -5.51 10.72 -10.96
CA ASN A 56 -4.49 11.44 -11.72
C ASN A 56 -4.92 12.84 -12.20
N ARG A 57 -6.22 13.13 -12.18
CA ARG A 57 -6.81 14.42 -12.57
C ARG A 57 -7.29 15.24 -11.38
N VAL A 58 -7.22 14.70 -10.16
CA VAL A 58 -7.61 15.42 -8.95
C VAL A 58 -6.55 16.47 -8.62
N ALA A 59 -6.95 17.74 -8.63
CA ALA A 59 -6.07 18.83 -8.23
C ALA A 59 -5.61 18.68 -6.77
N SER A 60 -4.37 19.02 -6.47
CA SER A 60 -3.78 18.89 -5.12
C SER A 60 -4.59 19.62 -4.03
N VAL A 61 -5.20 20.75 -4.38
CA VAL A 61 -6.09 21.51 -3.48
C VAL A 61 -7.37 20.73 -3.16
N ALA A 62 -7.98 20.06 -4.15
CA ALA A 62 -9.15 19.22 -3.93
C ALA A 62 -8.79 18.00 -3.07
N MET A 63 -7.63 17.38 -3.33
CA MET A 63 -7.11 16.26 -2.52
C MET A 63 -6.93 16.66 -1.04
N LYS A 64 -6.41 17.87 -0.79
CA LYS A 64 -6.25 18.41 0.56
C LYS A 64 -7.59 18.70 1.23
N ASN A 65 -8.55 19.29 0.50
CA ASN A 65 -9.84 19.70 1.04
C ASN A 65 -10.76 18.51 1.33
N TYR A 66 -10.73 17.46 0.52
CA TYR A 66 -11.58 16.28 0.65
C TYR A 66 -10.85 15.07 1.24
N LYS A 67 -9.68 15.29 1.84
CA LYS A 67 -8.81 14.25 2.39
C LYS A 67 -9.57 13.21 3.23
N GLU A 68 -10.40 13.64 4.17
CA GLU A 68 -11.14 12.74 5.05
C GLU A 68 -12.18 11.89 4.31
N LEU A 69 -12.79 12.44 3.24
CA LEU A 69 -13.73 11.69 2.41
C LEU A 69 -13.00 10.67 1.55
N PHE A 70 -11.87 11.05 0.92
CA PHE A 70 -10.99 10.09 0.25
C PHE A 70 -10.55 9.00 1.21
N LEU A 71 -10.06 9.33 2.41
CA LEU A 71 -9.66 8.31 3.39
C LEU A 71 -10.81 7.41 3.86
N THR A 72 -12.04 7.92 3.94
CA THR A 72 -13.20 7.12 4.37
C THR A 72 -13.68 6.18 3.27
N HIS A 73 -13.67 6.63 2.02
CA HIS A 73 -14.13 5.83 0.88
C HIS A 73 -13.02 4.95 0.28
N ASP A 74 -11.78 5.39 0.41
CA ASP A 74 -10.55 4.65 0.13
C ASP A 74 -10.04 3.92 1.38
N SER A 75 -10.87 3.79 2.44
CA SER A 75 -10.63 2.83 3.53
C SER A 75 -10.85 1.41 3.00
N GLU A 76 -10.15 1.10 1.93
CA GLU A 76 -10.23 -0.18 1.27
C GLU A 76 -9.54 -1.17 2.20
N SER A 77 -10.32 -2.21 2.54
CA SER A 77 -9.78 -3.52 2.84
C SER A 77 -8.79 -3.97 1.74
N MET A 78 -8.25 -5.16 1.79
CA MET A 78 -7.58 -5.78 0.62
C MET A 78 -8.53 -6.01 -0.58
N SER A 79 -9.12 -4.95 -1.12
CA SER A 79 -10.03 -4.87 -2.25
C SER A 79 -9.49 -3.82 -3.21
N GLY A 80 -9.42 -4.11 -4.51
CA GLY A 80 -8.93 -3.14 -5.50
C GLY A 80 -7.39 -3.03 -5.55
N ILE A 81 -6.89 -1.79 -5.58
CA ILE A 81 -5.47 -1.47 -5.85
C ILE A 81 -4.51 -2.06 -4.80
N PRO A 82 -4.77 -1.96 -3.48
CA PRO A 82 -3.85 -2.51 -2.47
C PRO A 82 -3.63 -4.02 -2.63
N MET A 83 -4.68 -4.77 -2.96
CA MET A 83 -4.56 -6.21 -3.25
C MET A 83 -3.75 -6.47 -4.53
N GLU A 84 -3.98 -5.69 -5.59
CA GLU A 84 -3.21 -5.83 -6.83
C GLU A 84 -1.72 -5.54 -6.63
N VAL A 85 -1.40 -4.52 -5.83
CA VAL A 85 -0.03 -4.17 -5.46
C VAL A 85 0.60 -5.28 -4.61
N SER A 86 -0.12 -5.78 -3.59
CA SER A 86 0.35 -6.88 -2.74
C SER A 86 0.68 -8.13 -3.55
N VAL A 87 -0.22 -8.54 -4.46
CA VAL A 87 -0.01 -9.69 -5.35
C VAL A 87 1.16 -9.45 -6.30
N ALA A 88 1.24 -8.27 -6.93
CA ALA A 88 2.31 -7.95 -7.87
C ALA A 88 3.69 -7.94 -7.20
N LEU A 89 3.80 -7.32 -6.02
CA LEU A 89 5.02 -7.29 -5.22
C LEU A 89 5.39 -8.68 -4.69
N GLY A 90 4.41 -9.44 -4.20
CA GLY A 90 4.64 -10.82 -3.75
C GLY A 90 5.23 -11.69 -4.85
N VAL A 91 4.61 -11.68 -6.05
CA VAL A 91 5.13 -12.41 -7.21
C VAL A 91 6.54 -11.92 -7.56
N LEU A 92 6.75 -10.61 -7.68
CA LEU A 92 8.06 -10.04 -8.05
C LEU A 92 9.17 -10.43 -7.07
N VAL A 93 8.94 -10.27 -5.77
CA VAL A 93 9.92 -10.62 -4.72
C VAL A 93 10.22 -12.11 -4.73
N SER A 94 9.19 -12.95 -4.90
CA SER A 94 9.39 -14.39 -4.96
C SER A 94 10.26 -14.80 -6.17
N GLU A 95 10.10 -14.15 -7.32
CA GLU A 95 10.88 -14.45 -8.53
C GLU A 95 12.32 -13.93 -8.47
N LEU A 96 12.53 -12.80 -7.78
CA LEU A 96 13.86 -12.21 -7.56
C LEU A 96 14.65 -12.91 -6.45
N SER A 97 13.97 -13.71 -5.61
CA SER A 97 14.62 -14.49 -4.57
C SER A 97 15.51 -15.59 -5.15
N GLU A 98 16.57 -15.93 -4.44
CA GLU A 98 17.48 -17.01 -4.82
C GLU A 98 16.97 -18.38 -4.37
N ASP A 99 17.46 -19.44 -5.01
CA ASP A 99 17.18 -20.81 -4.56
C ASP A 99 17.72 -21.03 -3.13
N PRO A 100 16.98 -21.72 -2.24
CA PRO A 100 15.75 -22.48 -2.49
C PRO A 100 14.43 -21.69 -2.30
N TRP A 101 14.50 -20.37 -2.06
CA TRP A 101 13.35 -19.53 -1.73
C TRP A 101 12.60 -19.02 -2.96
N LYS A 102 13.27 -19.06 -4.12
CA LYS A 102 12.73 -18.64 -5.39
C LYS A 102 11.35 -19.23 -5.67
N GLY A 103 10.44 -18.35 -6.07
CA GLY A 103 9.05 -18.68 -6.42
C GLY A 103 8.20 -19.15 -5.26
N LYS A 104 8.63 -18.98 -3.99
CA LYS A 104 7.85 -19.39 -2.82
C LYS A 104 7.26 -18.18 -2.09
N LEU A 105 6.05 -18.36 -1.58
CA LEU A 105 5.32 -17.38 -0.77
C LEU A 105 4.73 -18.07 0.46
N ILE A 106 4.66 -17.34 1.57
CA ILE A 106 4.00 -17.80 2.79
C ILE A 106 2.61 -17.20 2.85
N THR A 107 1.58 -18.02 3.07
CA THR A 107 0.21 -17.52 3.26
C THR A 107 0.09 -16.68 4.52
N PHE A 108 -0.60 -15.55 4.40
CA PHE A 108 -0.88 -14.67 5.53
C PHE A 108 -2.10 -15.20 6.29
N SER A 109 -1.92 -16.19 7.17
CA SER A 109 -3.02 -16.82 7.91
C SER A 109 -2.58 -17.30 9.32
N ALA A 110 -3.56 -17.66 10.17
CA ALA A 110 -3.28 -18.29 11.47
C ALA A 110 -2.55 -19.65 11.38
N ASN A 111 -2.58 -20.28 10.21
CA ASN A 111 -1.86 -21.52 9.88
C ASN A 111 -1.08 -21.30 8.57
N PRO A 112 0.04 -20.54 8.64
CA PRO A 112 0.77 -20.16 7.45
C PRO A 112 1.39 -21.39 6.77
N GLU A 113 1.31 -21.39 5.44
CA GLU A 113 1.83 -22.42 4.56
C GLU A 113 2.80 -21.80 3.56
N LEU A 114 3.95 -22.43 3.37
CA LEU A 114 4.87 -22.06 2.30
C LEU A 114 4.43 -22.76 1.02
N GLN A 115 4.02 -21.99 0.02
CA GLN A 115 3.55 -22.49 -1.26
C GLN A 115 4.45 -21.99 -2.39
N GLU A 116 4.70 -22.88 -3.36
CA GLU A 116 5.39 -22.53 -4.60
C GLU A 116 4.38 -22.00 -5.62
N VAL A 117 4.63 -20.80 -6.12
CA VAL A 117 3.79 -20.10 -7.09
C VAL A 117 3.81 -20.86 -8.41
N LYS A 118 2.64 -21.30 -8.87
CA LYS A 118 2.49 -22.05 -10.12
C LYS A 118 1.99 -21.15 -11.25
N GLY A 119 2.46 -21.43 -12.45
CA GLY A 119 1.96 -20.82 -13.68
C GLY A 119 3.09 -20.34 -14.61
N ASP A 120 2.86 -20.47 -15.92
CA ASP A 120 3.85 -20.13 -16.94
C ASP A 120 3.78 -18.66 -17.38
N THR A 121 2.71 -17.96 -17.02
CA THR A 121 2.48 -16.56 -17.39
C THR A 121 2.31 -15.70 -16.14
N LEU A 122 2.63 -14.42 -16.24
CA LEU A 122 2.41 -13.46 -15.15
C LEU A 122 0.95 -13.50 -14.68
N LYS A 123 -0.01 -13.58 -15.62
CA LYS A 123 -1.44 -13.68 -15.31
C LYS A 123 -1.76 -14.94 -14.48
N ALA A 124 -1.22 -16.10 -14.88
CA ALA A 124 -1.46 -17.34 -14.15
C ALA A 124 -0.84 -17.29 -12.74
N LYS A 125 0.36 -16.72 -12.60
CA LYS A 125 1.01 -16.54 -11.29
C LYS A 125 0.23 -15.58 -10.39
N THR A 126 -0.23 -14.44 -10.91
CA THR A 126 -1.02 -13.48 -10.11
C THR A 126 -2.38 -14.05 -9.74
N GLU A 127 -3.03 -14.82 -10.63
CA GLU A 127 -4.26 -15.55 -10.30
C GLU A 127 -4.02 -16.63 -9.24
N PHE A 128 -2.91 -17.36 -9.31
CA PHE A 128 -2.54 -18.34 -8.28
C PHE A 128 -2.41 -17.67 -6.91
N VAL A 129 -1.61 -16.60 -6.81
CA VAL A 129 -1.38 -15.88 -5.55
C VAL A 129 -2.66 -15.27 -4.99
N ARG A 130 -3.50 -14.69 -5.86
CA ARG A 130 -4.79 -14.11 -5.45
C ARG A 130 -5.75 -15.15 -4.84
N ASN A 131 -5.64 -16.40 -5.26
CA ASN A 131 -6.48 -17.51 -4.81
C ASN A 131 -5.84 -18.35 -3.68
N MET A 132 -4.66 -17.97 -3.17
CA MET A 132 -4.07 -18.62 -2.01
C MET A 132 -4.98 -18.46 -0.78
N ASP A 133 -4.90 -19.41 0.16
CA ASP A 133 -5.70 -19.39 1.39
C ASP A 133 -5.11 -18.41 2.41
N TRP A 134 -5.25 -17.11 2.14
CA TRP A 134 -4.93 -16.03 3.06
C TRP A 134 -6.11 -15.74 3.98
N GLY A 135 -5.81 -15.30 5.20
CA GLY A 135 -6.76 -14.90 6.23
C GLY A 135 -6.59 -13.44 6.64
N MET A 136 -7.17 -13.06 7.78
CA MET A 136 -7.17 -11.68 8.29
C MET A 136 -6.12 -11.42 9.38
N ASN A 137 -5.25 -12.40 9.65
CA ASN A 137 -4.18 -12.32 10.64
C ASN A 137 -3.09 -13.34 10.30
N THR A 138 -1.94 -13.25 10.98
CA THR A 138 -0.88 -14.25 10.84
C THR A 138 -0.29 -14.64 12.18
N ASN A 139 0.05 -15.92 12.28
CA ASN A 139 0.90 -16.42 13.36
C ASN A 139 2.36 -16.37 12.92
N PHE A 140 3.06 -15.27 13.24
CA PHE A 140 4.44 -15.07 12.79
C PHE A 140 5.38 -16.16 13.29
N GLN A 141 5.23 -16.63 14.53
CA GLN A 141 6.05 -17.75 15.02
C GLN A 141 5.93 -18.99 14.12
N LYS A 142 4.72 -19.38 13.70
CA LYS A 142 4.54 -20.49 12.76
C LYS A 142 5.10 -20.18 11.38
N ALA A 143 5.01 -18.95 10.90
CA ALA A 143 5.59 -18.55 9.61
C ALA A 143 7.12 -18.74 9.62
N PHE A 144 7.78 -18.32 10.70
CA PHE A 144 9.21 -18.54 10.93
C PHE A 144 9.54 -20.03 11.12
N ASP A 145 8.65 -20.81 11.73
CA ASP A 145 8.82 -22.27 11.80
C ASP A 145 8.87 -22.88 10.39
N ARG A 146 8.02 -22.43 9.45
CA ARG A 146 8.07 -22.91 8.04
C ARG A 146 9.37 -22.57 7.33
N ILE A 147 9.91 -21.38 7.58
CA ILE A 147 11.21 -20.97 7.05
C ILE A 147 12.31 -21.86 7.62
N LEU A 148 12.28 -22.08 8.93
CA LEU A 148 13.26 -22.90 9.62
C LEU A 148 13.21 -24.37 9.18
N ASP A 149 12.01 -24.92 8.94
CA ASP A 149 11.81 -26.27 8.41
C ASP A 149 12.54 -26.43 7.08
N VAL A 150 12.35 -25.52 6.13
CA VAL A 150 13.04 -25.53 4.83
C VAL A 150 14.55 -25.43 5.00
N ALA A 151 15.03 -24.56 5.89
CA ALA A 151 16.46 -24.38 6.13
C ALA A 151 17.12 -25.65 6.68
N VAL A 152 16.47 -26.29 7.66
CA VAL A 152 16.96 -27.51 8.30
C VAL A 152 16.89 -28.70 7.35
N GLU A 153 15.78 -28.88 6.62
CA GLU A 153 15.61 -29.95 5.64
C GLU A 153 16.59 -29.82 4.47
N GLY A 154 16.76 -28.59 3.98
CA GLY A 154 17.72 -28.24 2.92
C GLY A 154 19.18 -28.19 3.37
N LYS A 155 19.46 -28.30 4.68
CA LYS A 155 20.78 -28.13 5.28
C LYS A 155 21.47 -26.83 4.84
N LEU A 156 20.69 -25.75 4.80
CA LEU A 156 21.15 -24.46 4.31
C LEU A 156 22.22 -23.89 5.22
N SER A 157 23.22 -23.25 4.62
CA SER A 157 24.17 -22.42 5.36
C SER A 157 23.50 -21.13 5.83
N GLU A 158 24.14 -20.43 6.76
CA GLU A 158 23.70 -19.11 7.22
C GLU A 158 23.56 -18.11 6.06
N GLU A 159 24.45 -18.20 5.06
CA GLU A 159 24.44 -17.32 3.88
C GLU A 159 23.25 -17.58 2.95
N GLN A 160 22.74 -18.82 2.93
CA GLN A 160 21.57 -19.22 2.15
C GLN A 160 20.25 -18.95 2.88
N MET A 161 20.29 -18.53 4.15
CA MET A 161 19.10 -18.15 4.89
C MET A 161 18.54 -16.84 4.33
N ILE A 162 17.21 -16.74 4.23
CA ILE A 162 16.58 -15.47 3.91
C ILE A 162 16.91 -14.42 4.96
N LYS A 163 17.26 -13.22 4.50
CA LYS A 163 17.60 -12.10 5.38
C LYS A 163 16.38 -11.32 5.83
N ARG A 164 15.35 -11.25 4.97
CA ARG A 164 14.14 -10.46 5.20
C ARG A 164 12.89 -11.20 4.71
N VAL A 165 11.79 -11.01 5.45
CA VAL A 165 10.44 -11.45 5.09
C VAL A 165 9.59 -10.21 4.86
N PHE A 166 9.10 -10.04 3.64
CA PHE A 166 8.20 -8.94 3.30
C PHE A 166 6.75 -9.34 3.55
N VAL A 167 6.02 -8.49 4.25
CA VAL A 167 4.60 -8.69 4.55
C VAL A 167 3.84 -7.49 4.02
N PHE A 168 3.11 -7.68 2.93
CA PHE A 168 2.28 -6.63 2.32
C PHE A 168 0.86 -6.74 2.87
N SER A 169 0.42 -5.74 3.64
CA SER A 169 -0.86 -5.74 4.35
C SER A 169 -1.58 -4.40 4.20
N ASP A 170 -2.89 -4.35 4.44
CA ASP A 170 -3.68 -3.12 4.61
C ASP A 170 -3.94 -2.79 6.10
N MET A 171 -3.36 -3.59 7.01
CA MET A 171 -3.51 -3.49 8.46
C MET A 171 -2.21 -2.99 9.12
N GLU A 172 -2.30 -2.60 10.39
CA GLU A 172 -1.11 -2.38 11.22
C GLU A 172 -0.54 -3.71 11.73
N PHE A 173 0.78 -3.78 11.94
CA PHE A 173 1.47 -5.00 12.40
C PHE A 173 0.86 -5.60 13.68
N ASP A 174 0.58 -4.76 14.67
CA ASP A 174 0.00 -5.20 15.95
C ASP A 174 -1.45 -5.71 15.80
N GLN A 175 -2.17 -5.32 14.74
CA GLN A 175 -3.50 -5.85 14.42
C GLN A 175 -3.42 -7.19 13.68
N ALA A 176 -2.37 -7.35 12.87
CA ALA A 176 -2.07 -8.55 12.10
C ALA A 176 -1.52 -9.69 12.95
N SER A 177 -0.78 -9.38 14.02
CA SER A 177 -0.15 -10.37 14.89
C SER A 177 -1.14 -11.00 15.85
N GLU A 178 -1.20 -12.33 15.90
CA GLU A 178 -2.05 -13.07 16.84
C GLU A 178 -1.59 -12.93 18.30
N LYS A 179 -0.29 -12.65 18.53
CA LYS A 179 0.35 -12.61 19.85
C LYS A 179 1.26 -11.38 20.00
N PRO A 180 1.61 -11.00 21.24
CA PRO A 180 2.63 -9.96 21.48
C PRO A 180 3.96 -10.35 20.84
N TRP A 181 4.42 -9.52 19.89
CA TRP A 181 5.58 -9.84 19.05
C TRP A 181 6.86 -10.08 19.85
N GLU A 182 7.12 -9.32 20.90
CA GLU A 182 8.35 -9.48 21.70
C GLU A 182 8.53 -10.92 22.23
N THR A 183 7.45 -11.55 22.67
CA THR A 183 7.49 -12.93 23.16
C THR A 183 7.69 -13.93 22.01
N ASP A 184 7.00 -13.69 20.89
CA ASP A 184 7.14 -14.53 19.70
C ASP A 184 8.54 -14.43 19.11
N TYR A 185 9.12 -13.23 19.03
CA TYR A 185 10.46 -12.99 18.51
C TYR A 185 11.54 -13.67 19.35
N GLN A 186 11.48 -13.57 20.69
CA GLN A 186 12.40 -14.28 21.57
C GLN A 186 12.30 -15.81 21.38
N ALA A 187 11.09 -16.33 21.19
CA ALA A 187 10.88 -17.74 20.92
C ALA A 187 11.43 -18.15 19.54
N VAL A 188 11.26 -17.33 18.50
CA VAL A 188 11.84 -17.54 17.17
C VAL A 188 13.37 -17.54 17.25
N GLN A 189 13.98 -16.54 17.88
CA GLN A 189 15.43 -16.48 18.07
C GLN A 189 15.99 -17.71 18.77
N ARG A 190 15.29 -18.21 19.80
CA ARG A 190 15.68 -19.45 20.48
C ARG A 190 15.64 -20.65 19.51
N LYS A 191 14.54 -20.83 18.77
CA LYS A 191 14.40 -21.94 17.81
C LYS A 191 15.48 -21.92 16.73
N PHE A 192 15.79 -20.75 16.17
CA PHE A 192 16.84 -20.59 15.17
C PHE A 192 18.21 -20.98 15.75
N ARG A 193 18.56 -20.47 16.95
CA ARG A 193 19.82 -20.81 17.63
C ARG A 193 19.95 -22.29 17.95
N GLU A 194 18.87 -22.93 18.39
CA GLU A 194 18.84 -24.38 18.66
C GLU A 194 19.10 -25.23 17.41
N LYS A 195 18.80 -24.69 16.22
CA LYS A 195 19.08 -25.32 14.91
C LYS A 195 20.43 -24.90 14.31
N GLY A 196 21.19 -24.06 14.99
CA GLY A 196 22.52 -23.62 14.57
C GLY A 196 22.55 -22.33 13.76
N TYR A 197 21.42 -21.64 13.61
CA TYR A 197 21.35 -20.35 12.91
C TYR A 197 21.51 -19.19 13.88
N GLN A 198 22.39 -18.24 13.57
CA GLN A 198 22.65 -17.09 14.44
C GLN A 198 21.72 -15.92 14.15
N ASN A 199 21.39 -15.71 12.88
CA ASN A 199 20.56 -14.62 12.42
C ASN A 199 19.13 -15.09 12.19
N VAL A 200 18.19 -14.26 12.63
CA VAL A 200 16.77 -14.43 12.34
C VAL A 200 16.41 -13.45 11.22
N PRO A 201 15.64 -13.88 10.20
CA PRO A 201 15.16 -12.99 9.17
C PRO A 201 14.40 -11.80 9.77
N GLU A 202 14.66 -10.59 9.28
CA GLU A 202 13.90 -9.40 9.69
C GLU A 202 12.53 -9.38 9.01
N ILE A 203 11.48 -8.94 9.70
CA ILE A 203 10.20 -8.66 9.06
C ILE A 203 10.23 -7.24 8.52
N VAL A 204 9.93 -7.07 7.25
CA VAL A 204 9.55 -5.78 6.69
C VAL A 204 8.04 -5.79 6.47
N PHE A 205 7.32 -5.14 7.37
CA PHE A 205 5.87 -5.11 7.33
C PHE A 205 5.41 -3.81 6.66
N TRP A 206 4.78 -3.94 5.50
CA TRP A 206 4.40 -2.83 4.64
C TRP A 206 2.87 -2.67 4.63
N ASN A 207 2.38 -1.62 5.30
CA ASN A 207 1.01 -1.17 5.24
C ASN A 207 0.75 -0.35 3.95
N LEU A 208 -0.04 -0.91 3.05
CA LEU A 208 -0.42 -0.34 1.76
C LEU A 208 -1.62 0.61 1.84
N ARG A 209 -2.33 0.70 2.99
CA ARG A 209 -3.51 1.55 3.17
C ARG A 209 -3.17 3.02 3.41
N ASP A 210 -2.07 3.32 4.09
CA ASP A 210 -1.73 4.70 4.41
C ASP A 210 -1.23 5.43 3.15
N SER A 211 -1.43 6.74 3.10
CA SER A 211 -0.94 7.62 2.01
C SER A 211 0.35 8.34 2.40
N ARG A 212 0.75 8.29 3.67
CA ARG A 212 2.05 8.78 4.12
C ARG A 212 3.08 7.67 4.01
N ALA A 213 3.88 7.76 2.95
CA ALA A 213 5.15 7.06 2.77
C ALA A 213 6.14 7.43 3.88
N THR A 214 5.95 6.94 5.09
CA THR A 214 6.91 7.12 6.20
C THR A 214 7.38 5.74 6.63
N PRO A 215 8.61 5.34 6.26
CA PRO A 215 9.25 4.22 6.93
C PRO A 215 9.47 4.64 8.37
N VAL A 216 8.90 3.87 9.29
CA VAL A 216 9.13 4.04 10.72
C VAL A 216 9.82 2.77 11.16
N MET A 217 11.08 2.86 11.59
CA MET A 217 11.62 1.76 12.39
C MET A 217 10.74 1.66 13.63
N ALA A 218 9.97 0.59 13.73
CA ALA A 218 9.24 0.32 14.94
C ALA A 218 10.23 0.16 16.10
N ASN A 219 9.77 0.48 17.30
CA ASN A 219 10.49 0.22 18.54
C ASN A 219 10.56 -1.30 18.87
N GLN A 220 10.31 -2.17 17.89
CA GLN A 220 10.18 -3.62 18.03
C GLN A 220 11.37 -4.31 17.35
N SER A 221 12.07 -5.16 18.09
CA SER A 221 13.26 -5.84 17.59
C SER A 221 12.92 -6.76 16.41
N GLY A 222 13.70 -6.68 15.33
CA GLY A 222 13.56 -7.54 14.15
C GLY A 222 12.39 -7.20 13.22
N VAL A 223 11.75 -6.04 13.39
CA VAL A 223 10.65 -5.58 12.52
C VAL A 223 10.86 -4.14 12.06
N ALA A 224 10.81 -3.93 10.75
CA ALA A 224 10.73 -2.61 10.12
C ALA A 224 9.30 -2.38 9.63
N LEU A 225 8.70 -1.21 9.94
CA LEU A 225 7.38 -0.85 9.47
C LEU A 225 7.48 0.16 8.31
N VAL A 226 6.76 -0.12 7.24
CA VAL A 226 6.67 0.74 6.07
C VAL A 226 5.21 1.11 5.91
N SER A 227 4.90 2.39 6.04
CA SER A 227 3.56 2.89 5.74
C SER A 227 3.60 3.62 4.42
N GLY A 228 2.54 3.53 3.60
CA GLY A 228 2.46 4.30 2.36
C GLY A 228 2.79 3.55 1.09
N PHE A 229 2.05 3.82 0.01
CA PHE A 229 2.45 3.43 -1.34
C PHE A 229 2.86 4.65 -2.16
N SER A 230 4.11 4.66 -2.68
CA SER A 230 4.58 5.67 -3.62
C SER A 230 5.54 5.06 -4.66
N LYS A 231 5.59 5.65 -5.86
CA LYS A 231 6.54 5.24 -6.90
C LYS A 231 7.98 5.29 -6.41
N ASN A 232 8.32 6.27 -5.58
CA ASN A 232 9.67 6.40 -5.03
C ASN A 232 9.99 5.25 -4.05
N LEU A 233 9.07 4.91 -3.13
CA LEU A 233 9.26 3.75 -2.25
C LEU A 233 9.42 2.45 -3.05
N LEU A 234 8.66 2.29 -4.14
CA LEU A 234 8.80 1.14 -5.04
C LEU A 234 10.17 1.12 -5.73
N THR A 235 10.61 2.24 -6.30
CA THR A 235 11.94 2.34 -6.92
C THR A 235 13.04 2.04 -5.92
N MET A 236 12.95 2.60 -4.71
CA MET A 236 13.91 2.35 -3.64
C MET A 236 13.91 0.88 -3.17
N PHE A 237 12.74 0.26 -3.10
CA PHE A 237 12.61 -1.15 -2.81
C PHE A 237 13.31 -2.02 -3.86
N LEU A 238 13.14 -1.69 -5.15
CA LEU A 238 13.71 -2.42 -6.28
C LEU A 238 15.22 -2.18 -6.45
N GLU A 239 15.69 -0.95 -6.24
CA GLU A 239 17.09 -0.55 -6.44
C GLU A 239 17.97 -0.78 -5.20
N GLY A 240 17.39 -0.61 -4.00
CA GLY A 240 18.06 -0.78 -2.72
C GLY A 240 18.01 -2.19 -2.15
N GLY A 241 17.57 -3.19 -2.92
CA GLY A 241 17.49 -4.59 -2.46
C GLY A 241 16.58 -4.76 -1.22
N GLY A 242 15.50 -3.98 -1.13
CA GLY A 242 14.57 -4.01 -0.01
C GLY A 242 15.10 -3.42 1.30
N ILE A 243 16.08 -2.52 1.26
CA ILE A 243 16.49 -1.71 2.41
C ILE A 243 15.36 -0.77 2.81
N VAL A 244 14.95 -0.80 4.08
CA VAL A 244 13.89 0.07 4.62
C VAL A 244 14.31 0.79 5.91
N ASN A 245 15.62 1.01 6.08
CA ASN A 245 16.12 1.87 7.15
C ASN A 245 15.81 3.34 6.80
N PRO A 246 15.07 4.10 7.63
CA PRO A 246 14.74 5.51 7.40
C PRO A 246 15.95 6.39 7.11
N GLU A 247 17.12 6.11 7.70
CA GLU A 247 18.35 6.85 7.43
C GLU A 247 18.90 6.55 6.04
N GLU A 248 18.99 5.26 5.67
CA GLU A 248 19.40 4.87 4.31
C GLU A 248 18.37 5.29 3.26
N VAL A 249 17.09 5.34 3.63
CA VAL A 249 16.01 5.88 2.80
C VAL A 249 16.21 7.38 2.59
N MET A 250 16.49 8.13 3.66
CA MET A 250 16.78 9.56 3.57
C MET A 250 18.01 9.80 2.71
N GLU A 251 19.12 9.09 2.98
CA GLU A 251 20.38 9.16 2.24
C GLU A 251 20.18 8.84 0.75
N LEU A 252 19.47 7.75 0.41
CA LEU A 252 19.14 7.43 -0.97
C LEU A 252 18.30 8.54 -1.64
N ALA A 253 17.29 9.05 -0.95
CA ALA A 253 16.43 10.12 -1.47
C ALA A 253 17.19 11.43 -1.74
N ILE A 254 18.24 11.73 -0.96
CA ILE A 254 19.10 12.91 -1.12
C ILE A 254 20.40 12.63 -1.88
N SER A 255 20.64 11.39 -2.34
CA SER A 255 21.85 11.01 -3.10
C SER A 255 21.83 11.43 -4.57
N GLY A 256 20.68 11.93 -5.06
CA GLY A 256 20.50 12.39 -6.42
C GLY A 256 21.43 13.54 -6.82
N GLU A 257 21.81 13.60 -8.10
CA GLU A 257 22.66 14.65 -8.69
C GLU A 257 22.17 16.08 -8.37
N GLU A 258 20.85 16.25 -8.21
CA GLU A 258 20.19 17.50 -7.88
C GLU A 258 20.49 18.02 -6.47
N TYR A 259 20.76 17.14 -5.51
CA TYR A 259 21.04 17.48 -4.12
C TYR A 259 22.54 17.65 -3.82
N LYS A 260 23.44 17.16 -4.70
CA LYS A 260 24.90 17.37 -4.60
C LYS A 260 25.33 18.84 -4.61
N LYS A 261 24.45 19.76 -5.02
CA LYS A 261 24.70 21.22 -5.07
C LYS A 261 24.32 21.94 -3.78
N LEU A 262 23.69 21.26 -2.83
CA LEU A 262 23.32 21.85 -1.56
C LEU A 262 24.54 21.91 -0.65
N VAL A 263 24.85 23.11 -0.17
CA VAL A 263 25.93 23.36 0.78
C VAL A 263 25.28 23.56 2.14
N VAL A 264 25.64 22.72 3.11
CA VAL A 264 25.22 22.90 4.50
C VAL A 264 25.99 24.09 5.06
N PHE A 265 25.27 25.11 5.54
CA PHE A 265 25.86 26.20 6.31
C PHE A 265 25.52 25.95 7.79
N ASP A 266 26.56 25.84 8.60
CA ASP A 266 26.48 25.81 10.07
C ASP A 266 26.08 27.17 10.67
#